data_AF-A0A7C5PF81-F1
#
_entry.id   AF-A0A7C5PF81-F1
#
_cell.length_a   1.000
_cell.length_b   1.000
_cell.length_c   1.000
_cell.angle_alpha   90.00
_cell.angle_beta   90.00
_cell.angle_gamma   90.00
#
_symmetry.space_group_name_H-M   'P 1'
#
loop_
_entity.id
_entity.type
_entity.pdbx_description
1 polymer ?
#
loop_
_entity_poly.entity_id
_entity_poly.type
_entity_poly.pdbx_seq_one_letter_code
_entity_poly.pdbx_strand_id
1 'polypeptide(L)'
;MVLWAALGVVLFIAIVIGLVFGLKMAKFFIKALILISTVITIGLIIFGVLVFLDFREFSQNDSRSAYYLSVGNESLLAGFSMNNSHNVIFMEDKEVSAKGSLYRQGNYSGILGTEYKIFIVDFEFLSQTNLSVQLFEKSVDCGIILNCIKSDDAELKKCIYALAGSSNREVLTTSTDSTGAERARSMLFASVMSQLLLKKPYRVIEGINSGLIKVYPETPMFVAMKMVPAPLFRKFFSKDLKADIENLKVRVTKNETSG
;
A
#
# COMPACT_ATOMS: atom_id res chain seq x y z
N MET A 1 5.03 -19.34 78.53
CA MET A 1 3.82 -19.07 77.69
C MET A 1 3.74 -17.62 77.25
N VAL A 2 3.94 -16.63 78.14
CA VAL A 2 3.80 -15.19 77.81
C VAL A 2 4.69 -14.72 76.64
N LEU A 3 5.92 -15.21 76.55
CA LEU A 3 6.88 -14.80 75.50
C LEU A 3 6.41 -15.20 74.08
N TRP A 4 5.83 -16.40 73.93
CA TRP A 4 5.32 -16.89 72.66
C TRP A 4 4.06 -16.15 72.21
N ALA A 5 3.20 -15.77 73.17
CA ALA A 5 2.05 -14.94 72.89
C ALA A 5 2.47 -13.53 72.42
N ALA A 6 3.46 -12.92 73.07
CA ALA A 6 4.00 -11.63 72.66
C ALA A 6 4.63 -11.68 71.25
N LEU A 7 5.39 -12.74 70.93
CA LEU A 7 5.96 -12.93 69.60
C LEU A 7 4.87 -13.07 68.52
N GLY A 8 3.82 -13.85 68.81
CA GLY A 8 2.68 -14.03 67.91
C GLY A 8 1.96 -12.72 67.61
N VAL A 9 1.77 -11.86 68.63
CA VAL A 9 1.14 -10.54 68.46
C VAL A 9 2.01 -9.62 67.59
N VAL A 10 3.33 -9.59 67.82
CA VAL A 10 4.25 -8.77 67.01
C VAL A 10 4.26 -9.22 65.54
N LEU A 11 4.30 -10.54 65.29
CA LEU A 11 4.25 -11.10 63.94
C LEU A 11 2.93 -10.76 63.25
N PHE A 12 1.81 -10.88 63.97
CA PHE A 12 0.49 -10.54 63.45
C PHE A 12 0.40 -9.05 63.06
N ILE A 13 0.88 -8.15 63.92
CA ILE A 13 0.92 -6.70 63.64
C ILE A 13 1.78 -6.43 62.40
N ALA A 14 2.95 -7.06 62.28
CA ALA A 14 3.83 -6.90 61.12
C ALA A 14 3.16 -7.33 59.81
N ILE A 15 2.42 -8.44 59.82
CA ILE A 15 1.64 -8.92 58.67
C ILE A 15 0.54 -7.92 58.29
N VAL A 16 -0.21 -7.42 59.28
CA VAL A 16 -1.27 -6.43 59.04
C VAL A 16 -0.70 -5.14 58.46
N ILE A 17 0.41 -4.63 58.99
CA ILE A 17 1.10 -3.45 58.47
C ILE A 17 1.58 -3.69 57.03
N GLY A 18 2.21 -4.85 56.77
CA GLY A 18 2.66 -5.23 55.43
C GLY A 18 1.52 -5.30 54.42
N LEU A 19 0.38 -5.86 54.81
CA LEU A 19 -0.81 -5.97 53.96
C LEU A 19 -1.44 -4.59 53.69
N VAL A 20 -1.57 -3.74 54.71
CA VAL A 20 -2.06 -2.36 54.55
C VAL A 20 -1.14 -1.54 53.65
N PHE A 21 0.18 -1.68 53.81
CA PHE A 21 1.17 -1.00 52.97
C PHE A 21 1.13 -1.50 51.51
N GLY A 22 1.03 -2.82 51.31
CA GLY A 22 0.89 -3.44 50.00
C GLY A 22 -0.36 -2.96 49.26
N LEU A 23 -1.51 -2.88 49.93
CA LEU A 23 -2.75 -2.34 49.35
C LEU A 23 -2.65 -0.85 49.01
N LYS A 24 -1.96 -0.04 49.82
CA LYS A 24 -1.69 1.37 49.52
C LYS A 24 -0.81 1.53 48.29
N MET A 25 0.27 0.75 48.19
CA MET A 25 1.14 0.73 47.01
C MET A 25 0.39 0.28 45.76
N ALA A 26 -0.41 -0.78 45.85
CA ALA A 26 -1.23 -1.25 44.72
C ALA A 26 -2.17 -0.15 44.20
N LYS A 27 -2.83 0.61 45.10
CA LYS A 27 -3.68 1.74 44.70
C LYS A 27 -2.89 2.83 43.97
N PHE A 28 -1.66 3.10 44.38
CA PHE A 28 -0.78 4.05 43.68
C PHE A 28 -0.44 3.58 42.26
N PHE A 29 -0.03 2.31 42.10
CA PHE A 29 0.27 1.72 40.79
C PHE A 29 -0.96 1.70 39.86
N ILE A 30 -2.14 1.34 40.38
CA ILE A 30 -3.38 1.33 39.59
C ILE A 30 -3.71 2.74 39.10
N LYS A 31 -3.60 3.76 39.96
CA LYS A 31 -3.83 5.16 39.57
C LYS A 31 -2.84 5.62 38.49
N ALA A 32 -1.55 5.28 38.64
CA ALA A 32 -0.53 5.62 37.65
C ALA A 32 -0.79 4.94 36.30
N LEU A 33 -1.16 3.65 36.31
CA LEU A 33 -1.50 2.89 35.10
C LEU A 33 -2.73 3.48 34.41
N ILE A 34 -3.77 3.86 35.14
CA ILE A 34 -4.97 4.52 34.58
C ILE A 34 -4.59 5.87 33.94
N LEU A 35 -3.72 6.67 34.58
CA LEU A 35 -3.26 7.94 34.03
C LEU A 35 -2.49 7.73 32.72
N ILE A 36 -1.50 6.82 32.71
CA ILE A 36 -0.72 6.48 31.51
C ILE A 36 -1.64 5.96 30.40
N SER A 37 -2.55 5.03 30.73
CA SER A 37 -3.53 4.51 29.78
C SER A 37 -4.43 5.60 29.21
N THR A 38 -4.85 6.56 30.03
CA THR A 38 -5.67 7.71 29.60
C THR A 38 -4.88 8.59 28.63
N VAL A 39 -3.62 8.92 28.95
CA VAL A 39 -2.76 9.72 28.07
C VAL A 39 -2.53 9.01 26.72
N ILE A 40 -2.22 7.71 26.75
CA ILE A 40 -2.07 6.90 25.52
C ILE A 40 -3.38 6.91 24.71
N THR A 41 -4.52 6.71 25.37
CA THR A 41 -5.84 6.70 24.72
C THR A 41 -6.14 8.04 24.04
N ILE A 42 -5.90 9.16 24.72
CA ILE A 42 -6.07 10.50 24.14
C ILE A 42 -5.15 10.68 22.92
N GLY A 43 -3.89 10.27 23.02
CA GLY A 43 -2.95 10.31 21.90
C GLY A 43 -3.40 9.49 20.69
N LEU A 44 -3.91 8.27 20.92
CA LEU A 44 -4.46 7.41 19.87
C LEU A 44 -5.71 8.01 19.22
N ILE A 45 -6.58 8.67 19.98
CA ILE A 45 -7.76 9.36 19.45
C ILE A 45 -7.32 10.50 18.53
N ILE A 46 -6.40 11.36 18.97
CA ILE A 46 -5.89 12.48 18.17
C ILE A 46 -5.24 11.96 16.88
N PHE A 47 -4.36 10.96 16.99
CA PHE A 47 -3.72 10.35 15.83
C PHE A 47 -4.73 9.72 14.87
N GLY A 48 -5.74 9.02 15.39
CA GLY A 48 -6.82 8.45 14.59
C GLY A 48 -7.62 9.51 13.82
N VAL A 49 -7.89 10.66 14.43
CA VAL A 49 -8.54 11.80 13.74
C VAL A 49 -7.65 12.35 12.63
N LEU A 50 -6.33 12.50 12.85
CA LEU A 50 -5.40 12.95 11.81
C LEU A 50 -5.35 11.98 10.63
N VAL A 51 -5.26 10.67 10.90
CA VAL A 51 -5.30 9.62 9.86
C VAL A 51 -6.61 9.67 9.10
N PHE A 52 -7.74 9.86 9.78
CA PHE A 52 -9.05 9.95 9.13
C PHE A 52 -9.18 11.17 8.21
N LEU A 53 -8.71 12.34 8.66
CA LEU A 53 -8.73 13.56 7.84
C LEU A 53 -7.82 13.43 6.61
N ASP A 54 -6.62 12.87 6.80
CA ASP A 54 -5.66 12.62 5.73
C ASP A 54 -6.18 11.57 4.72
N PHE A 55 -6.84 10.51 5.20
CA PHE A 55 -7.51 9.53 4.33
C PHE A 55 -8.61 10.16 3.49
N ARG A 56 -9.42 11.04 4.10
CA ARG A 56 -10.48 11.77 3.37
C ARG A 56 -9.89 12.67 2.29
N GLU A 57 -8.82 13.41 2.63
CA GLU A 57 -8.11 14.26 1.67
C GLU A 57 -7.48 13.43 0.53
N PHE A 58 -6.87 12.29 0.87
CA PHE A 58 -6.33 11.36 -0.12
C PHE A 58 -7.42 10.85 -1.05
N SER A 59 -8.56 10.39 -0.53
CA SER A 59 -9.67 9.90 -1.35
C SER A 59 -10.24 10.98 -2.29
N GLN A 60 -10.13 12.26 -1.95
CA GLN A 60 -10.59 13.37 -2.80
C GLN A 60 -9.56 13.77 -3.87
N ASN A 61 -8.28 13.50 -3.63
CA ASN A 61 -7.17 13.97 -4.47
C ASN A 61 -6.35 12.84 -5.10
N ASP A 62 -6.70 11.57 -4.91
CA ASP A 62 -5.95 10.42 -5.45
C ASP A 62 -5.86 10.44 -6.99
N SER A 63 -6.85 11.05 -7.63
CA SER A 63 -6.84 11.32 -9.07
C SER A 63 -5.70 12.26 -9.53
N ARG A 64 -4.90 12.82 -8.61
CA ARG A 64 -3.70 13.62 -8.89
C ARG A 64 -2.42 12.93 -8.38
N SER A 65 -2.46 11.62 -8.20
CA SER A 65 -1.29 10.82 -7.83
C SER A 65 -0.51 10.40 -9.07
N ALA A 66 0.82 10.38 -8.97
CA ALA A 66 1.70 9.77 -9.96
C ALA A 66 2.32 8.49 -9.42
N TYR A 67 2.53 7.53 -10.31
CA TYR A 67 3.07 6.22 -10.03
C TYR A 67 4.28 6.01 -10.91
N TYR A 68 5.38 5.54 -10.32
CA TYR A 68 6.63 5.27 -11.00
C TYR A 68 7.08 3.85 -10.68
N LEU A 69 7.65 3.18 -11.68
CA LEU A 69 8.29 1.89 -11.52
C LEU A 69 9.80 2.10 -11.39
N SER A 70 10.37 1.70 -10.26
CA SER A 70 11.82 1.73 -10.07
C SER A 70 12.44 0.36 -10.27
N VAL A 71 13.59 0.32 -10.96
CA VAL A 71 14.45 -0.87 -11.01
C VAL A 71 15.70 -0.60 -10.19
N GLY A 72 15.83 -1.34 -9.09
CA GLY A 72 16.83 -1.09 -8.08
C GLY A 72 16.66 0.28 -7.42
N ASN A 73 17.74 0.78 -6.83
CA ASN A 73 17.70 2.01 -6.05
C ASN A 73 17.82 3.31 -6.87
N GLU A 74 18.10 3.23 -8.17
CA GLU A 74 18.64 4.39 -8.90
C GLU A 74 17.97 4.69 -10.25
N SER A 75 17.03 3.88 -10.74
CA SER A 75 16.43 4.12 -12.06
C SER A 75 14.92 4.00 -12.03
N LEU A 76 14.25 4.91 -12.74
CA LEU A 76 12.82 4.82 -13.05
C LEU A 76 12.69 4.31 -14.49
N LEU A 77 11.87 3.29 -14.70
CA LEU A 77 11.65 2.64 -16.01
C LEU A 77 10.28 2.93 -16.63
N ALA A 78 9.37 3.50 -15.86
CA ALA A 78 8.01 3.78 -16.32
C ALA A 78 7.37 4.74 -15.34
N GLY A 79 6.41 5.52 -15.83
CA GLY A 79 5.62 6.39 -14.98
C GLY A 79 4.27 6.73 -15.60
N PHE A 80 3.26 6.85 -14.77
CA PHE A 80 1.96 7.39 -15.19
C PHE A 80 1.39 8.25 -14.08
N SER A 81 0.57 9.22 -14.44
CA SER A 81 -0.26 9.96 -13.50
C SER A 81 -1.73 9.80 -13.85
N MET A 82 -2.58 10.16 -12.91
CA MET A 82 -3.99 10.36 -13.18
C MET A 82 -4.27 11.86 -13.16
N ASN A 83 -5.30 12.29 -13.88
CA ASN A 83 -5.85 13.63 -13.74
C ASN A 83 -7.20 13.59 -13.03
N ASN A 84 -7.76 14.77 -12.70
CA ASN A 84 -9.04 14.91 -12.00
C ASN A 84 -10.22 14.18 -12.69
N SER A 85 -10.11 13.91 -14.00
CA SER A 85 -11.11 13.16 -14.77
C SER A 85 -10.88 11.66 -14.75
N HIS A 86 -9.96 11.17 -13.92
CA HIS A 86 -9.51 9.76 -13.85
C HIS A 86 -8.90 9.25 -15.16
N ASN A 87 -8.47 10.15 -16.05
CA ASN A 87 -7.75 9.76 -17.25
C ASN A 87 -6.30 9.50 -16.89
N VAL A 88 -5.78 8.37 -17.36
CA VAL A 88 -4.38 8.00 -17.18
C VAL A 88 -3.52 8.76 -18.19
N ILE A 89 -2.53 9.48 -17.69
CA ILE A 89 -1.52 10.18 -18.48
C ILE A 89 -0.23 9.36 -18.39
N PHE A 90 0.17 8.74 -19.50
CA PHE A 90 1.40 7.95 -19.58
C PHE A 90 2.59 8.88 -19.83
N MET A 91 3.64 8.74 -19.04
CA MET A 91 4.84 9.56 -19.16
C MET A 91 5.67 9.15 -20.38
N GLU A 92 6.25 10.13 -21.04
CA GLU A 92 7.13 9.94 -22.19
C GLU A 92 8.60 9.87 -21.77
N ASP A 93 9.48 9.51 -22.70
CA ASP A 93 10.91 9.28 -22.46
C ASP A 93 11.60 10.46 -21.75
N LYS A 94 11.28 11.69 -22.16
CA LYS A 94 11.85 12.91 -21.57
C LYS A 94 11.40 13.11 -20.12
N GLU A 95 10.15 12.78 -19.81
CA GLU A 95 9.58 12.95 -18.47
C GLU A 95 10.14 11.90 -17.51
N VAL A 96 10.15 10.62 -17.90
CA VAL A 96 10.71 9.53 -17.09
C VAL A 96 12.20 9.78 -16.82
N SER A 97 12.98 10.18 -17.84
CA SER A 97 14.41 10.47 -17.68
C SER A 97 14.69 11.68 -16.77
N ALA A 98 13.91 12.76 -16.92
CA ALA A 98 14.01 13.94 -16.05
C ALA A 98 13.69 13.59 -14.59
N LYS A 99 12.61 12.85 -14.36
CA LYS A 99 12.21 12.39 -13.01
C LYS A 99 13.18 11.36 -12.44
N GLY A 100 13.74 10.49 -13.27
CA GLY A 100 14.76 9.51 -12.88
C GLY A 100 16.05 10.17 -12.40
N SER A 101 16.46 11.29 -13.01
CA SER A 101 17.62 12.06 -12.55
C SER A 101 17.39 12.70 -11.17
N LEU A 102 16.17 13.19 -10.91
CA LEU A 102 15.79 13.70 -9.59
C LEU A 102 15.70 12.58 -8.54
N TYR A 103 15.25 11.39 -8.93
CA TYR A 103 15.19 10.20 -8.07
C TYR A 103 16.58 9.78 -7.60
N ARG A 104 17.57 9.75 -8.49
CA ARG A 104 18.98 9.46 -8.13
C ARG A 104 19.56 10.45 -7.13
N GLN A 105 19.10 11.69 -7.16
CA GLN A 105 19.54 12.75 -6.24
C GLN A 105 18.76 12.73 -4.91
N GLY A 106 17.78 11.83 -4.75
CA GLY A 106 16.88 11.84 -3.59
C GLY A 106 15.94 13.07 -3.56
N ASN A 107 15.80 13.79 -4.68
CA ASN A 107 14.97 15.00 -4.76
C ASN A 107 13.49 14.66 -5.03
N TYR A 108 12.84 14.05 -4.03
CA TYR A 108 11.42 13.66 -4.11
C TYR A 108 10.49 14.86 -4.32
N SER A 109 10.83 16.03 -3.79
CA SER A 109 10.05 17.26 -4.03
C SER A 109 10.04 17.67 -5.50
N GLY A 110 11.17 17.51 -6.21
CA GLY A 110 11.24 17.74 -7.64
C GLY A 110 10.48 16.71 -8.47
N ILE A 111 10.43 15.45 -8.00
CA ILE A 111 9.60 14.41 -8.63
C ILE A 111 8.12 14.73 -8.44
N LEU A 112 7.71 15.15 -7.25
CA LEU A 112 6.34 15.52 -6.92
C LEU A 112 5.79 16.58 -7.88
N GLY A 113 6.52 17.68 -8.09
CA GLY A 113 6.09 18.74 -9.00
C GLY A 113 4.70 19.29 -8.63
N THR A 114 3.72 19.10 -9.51
CA THR A 114 2.31 19.52 -9.33
C THR A 114 1.38 18.41 -8.84
N GLU A 115 1.91 17.20 -8.72
CA GLU A 115 1.16 16.02 -8.27
C GLU A 115 0.87 16.11 -6.78
N TYR A 116 -0.23 15.51 -6.36
CA TYR A 116 -0.61 15.44 -4.95
C TYR A 116 0.29 14.48 -4.18
N LYS A 117 0.52 13.28 -4.75
CA LYS A 117 1.40 12.25 -4.21
C LYS A 117 2.14 11.52 -5.31
N ILE A 118 3.29 10.97 -4.96
CA ILE A 118 4.04 10.04 -5.80
C ILE A 118 4.17 8.69 -5.11
N PHE A 119 3.99 7.63 -5.88
CA PHE A 119 4.20 6.25 -5.49
C PHE A 119 5.36 5.71 -6.33
N ILE A 120 6.45 5.32 -5.69
CA ILE A 120 7.60 4.70 -6.36
C ILE A 120 7.59 3.23 -5.97
N VAL A 121 7.21 2.40 -6.93
CA VAL A 121 7.00 0.96 -6.78
C VAL A 121 8.25 0.22 -7.21
N ASP A 122 8.78 -0.61 -6.33
CA ASP A 122 9.92 -1.46 -6.66
C ASP A 122 9.51 -2.58 -7.64
N PHE A 123 10.31 -2.79 -8.68
CA PHE A 123 10.13 -3.87 -9.64
C PHE A 123 10.12 -5.25 -8.99
N GLU A 124 10.99 -5.48 -8.01
CA GLU A 124 11.09 -6.74 -7.28
C GLU A 124 9.76 -7.05 -6.57
N PHE A 125 9.14 -6.04 -5.97
CA PHE A 125 7.83 -6.19 -5.34
C PHE A 125 6.77 -6.69 -6.31
N LEU A 126 6.67 -6.09 -7.50
CA LEU A 126 5.69 -6.53 -8.51
C LEU A 126 5.95 -7.96 -8.98
N SER A 127 7.23 -8.35 -9.11
CA SER A 127 7.62 -9.69 -9.56
C SER A 127 7.17 -10.81 -8.61
N GLN A 128 6.98 -10.51 -7.32
CA GLN A 128 6.58 -11.47 -6.28
C GLN A 128 5.06 -11.60 -6.11
N THR A 129 4.26 -10.85 -6.87
CA THR A 129 2.80 -10.76 -6.63
C THR A 129 2.01 -11.98 -7.13
N ASN A 130 2.57 -12.79 -8.04
CA ASN A 130 1.85 -13.85 -8.78
C ASN A 130 0.50 -13.33 -9.31
N LEU A 131 0.50 -12.13 -9.88
CA LEU A 131 -0.68 -11.45 -10.39
C LEU A 131 -0.91 -11.85 -11.85
N SER A 132 -2.17 -12.10 -12.23
CA SER A 132 -2.55 -12.24 -13.63
C SER A 132 -3.24 -10.95 -14.09
N VAL A 133 -2.66 -10.32 -15.10
CA VAL A 133 -3.11 -9.04 -15.67
C VAL A 133 -3.96 -9.34 -16.90
N GLN A 134 -5.13 -8.73 -16.97
CA GLN A 134 -5.96 -8.81 -18.17
C GLN A 134 -5.51 -7.72 -19.14
N LEU A 135 -4.93 -8.14 -20.25
CA LEU A 135 -4.53 -7.28 -21.36
C LEU A 135 -5.35 -7.70 -22.58
N PHE A 136 -6.17 -6.78 -23.08
CA PHE A 136 -7.15 -7.08 -24.13
C PHE A 136 -8.05 -8.26 -23.69
N GLU A 137 -8.17 -9.29 -24.52
CA GLU A 137 -8.97 -10.49 -24.26
C GLU A 137 -8.16 -11.61 -23.58
N LYS A 138 -6.90 -11.35 -23.19
CA LYS A 138 -6.00 -12.36 -22.66
C LYS A 138 -5.61 -12.09 -21.21
N SER A 139 -5.57 -13.16 -20.44
CA SER A 139 -4.99 -13.17 -19.10
C SER A 139 -3.51 -13.52 -19.21
N VAL A 140 -2.64 -12.60 -18.81
CA VAL A 140 -1.19 -12.72 -18.94
C VAL A 140 -0.55 -12.68 -17.56
N ASP A 141 0.46 -13.52 -17.33
CA ASP A 141 1.24 -13.49 -16.10
C ASP A 141 2.00 -12.16 -15.96
N CYS A 142 1.96 -11.55 -14.77
CA CYS A 142 2.62 -10.29 -14.48
C CYS A 142 4.13 -10.36 -14.73
N GLY A 143 4.78 -11.50 -14.47
CA GLY A 143 6.21 -11.69 -14.72
C GLY A 143 6.56 -11.52 -16.19
N ILE A 144 5.72 -11.97 -17.12
CA ILE A 144 5.91 -11.76 -18.56
C ILE A 144 5.87 -10.27 -18.87
N ILE A 145 4.87 -9.54 -18.38
CA ILE A 145 4.72 -8.10 -18.63
C ILE A 145 5.90 -7.31 -18.07
N LEU A 146 6.34 -7.65 -16.84
CA LEU A 146 7.49 -7.02 -16.21
C LEU A 146 8.79 -7.28 -16.97
N ASN A 147 8.98 -8.49 -17.50
CA ASN A 147 10.13 -8.79 -18.37
C ASN A 147 10.11 -7.95 -19.64
N CYS A 148 8.93 -7.69 -20.20
CA CYS A 148 8.79 -6.81 -21.36
C CYS A 148 9.07 -5.35 -21.03
N ILE A 149 8.61 -4.85 -19.88
CA ILE A 149 8.92 -3.49 -19.43
C ILE A 149 10.44 -3.30 -19.27
N LYS A 150 11.12 -4.32 -18.74
CA LYS A 150 12.57 -4.30 -18.48
C LYS A 150 13.43 -4.51 -19.73
N SER A 151 12.87 -5.03 -20.82
CA SER A 151 13.65 -5.33 -22.03
C SER A 151 14.06 -4.06 -22.77
N ASP A 152 15.03 -4.18 -23.68
CA ASP A 152 15.35 -3.12 -24.63
C ASP A 152 14.15 -2.80 -25.54
N ASP A 153 14.25 -1.71 -26.29
CA ASP A 153 13.14 -1.19 -27.11
C ASP A 153 12.73 -2.16 -28.24
N ALA A 154 13.67 -2.91 -28.80
CA ALA A 154 13.40 -3.85 -29.88
C ALA A 154 12.63 -5.07 -29.36
N GLU A 155 13.04 -5.62 -28.21
CA GLU A 155 12.35 -6.71 -27.54
C GLU A 155 11.03 -6.27 -26.91
N LEU A 156 10.93 -5.04 -26.41
CA LEU A 156 9.67 -4.46 -25.91
C LEU A 156 8.64 -4.45 -27.04
N LYS A 157 9.02 -3.99 -28.23
CA LYS A 157 8.16 -3.96 -29.41
C LYS A 157 7.67 -5.37 -29.78
N LYS A 158 8.57 -6.35 -29.82
CA LYS A 158 8.21 -7.77 -30.07
C LYS A 158 7.26 -8.31 -29.01
N CYS A 159 7.50 -8.02 -27.74
CA CYS A 159 6.63 -8.46 -26.67
C CYS A 159 5.22 -7.84 -26.79
N ILE A 160 5.11 -6.54 -27.04
CA ILE A 160 3.81 -5.88 -27.22
C ILE A 160 3.03 -6.54 -28.36
N TYR A 161 3.68 -6.88 -29.47
CA TYR A 161 3.04 -7.63 -30.55
C TYR A 161 2.56 -9.03 -30.15
N ALA A 162 3.30 -9.73 -29.29
CA ALA A 162 2.89 -11.02 -28.77
C ALA A 162 1.67 -10.89 -27.83
N LEU A 163 1.64 -9.84 -27.01
CA LEU A 163 0.56 -9.56 -26.05
C LEU A 163 -0.72 -9.09 -26.73
N ALA A 164 -0.61 -8.29 -27.79
CA ALA A 164 -1.74 -7.72 -28.54
C ALA A 164 -2.67 -8.76 -29.18
N GLY A 165 -2.12 -9.92 -29.58
CA GLY A 165 -2.81 -10.85 -30.48
C GLY A 165 -2.94 -10.31 -31.90
N SER A 166 -3.60 -11.05 -32.80
CA SER A 166 -3.75 -10.70 -34.21
C SER A 166 -4.77 -9.59 -34.47
N SER A 167 -5.81 -9.48 -33.65
CA SER A 167 -6.93 -8.53 -33.83
C SER A 167 -6.58 -7.07 -33.56
N ASN A 168 -5.55 -6.82 -32.73
CA ASN A 168 -5.19 -5.46 -32.29
C ASN A 168 -3.82 -4.98 -32.80
N ARG A 169 -3.22 -5.67 -33.78
CA ARG A 169 -1.86 -5.35 -34.27
C ARG A 169 -1.74 -3.94 -34.81
N GLU A 170 -2.72 -3.47 -35.59
CA GLU A 170 -2.65 -2.21 -36.34
C GLU A 170 -2.78 -0.96 -35.44
N VAL A 171 -3.53 -1.08 -34.34
CA VAL A 171 -3.68 -0.01 -33.33
C VAL A 171 -2.40 0.13 -32.50
N LEU A 172 -1.67 -0.96 -32.29
CA LEU A 172 -0.45 -1.00 -31.47
C LEU A 172 0.82 -0.67 -32.26
N THR A 173 0.90 -1.04 -33.55
CA THR A 173 1.99 -0.61 -34.44
C THR A 173 2.05 0.91 -34.53
N THR A 174 0.89 1.55 -34.73
CA THR A 174 0.81 2.99 -34.98
C THR A 174 1.11 3.79 -33.71
N SER A 175 0.75 3.25 -32.54
CA SER A 175 1.13 3.85 -31.25
C SER A 175 2.61 3.65 -30.96
N THR A 176 3.14 2.43 -30.93
CA THR A 176 4.56 2.22 -30.55
C THR A 176 5.59 2.93 -31.43
N ASP A 177 5.36 3.07 -32.73
CA ASP A 177 6.28 3.77 -33.63
C ASP A 177 6.21 5.31 -33.52
N SER A 178 5.16 5.86 -32.91
CA SER A 178 4.97 7.30 -32.71
C SER A 178 5.06 7.77 -31.26
N THR A 179 4.82 6.89 -30.29
CA THR A 179 4.64 7.24 -28.87
C THR A 179 5.89 7.07 -28.01
N GLY A 180 6.97 6.48 -28.53
CA GLY A 180 8.21 6.22 -27.77
C GLY A 180 8.13 4.99 -26.86
N ALA A 181 9.29 4.44 -26.49
CA ALA A 181 9.38 3.19 -25.75
C ALA A 181 8.93 3.33 -24.28
N GLU A 182 9.24 4.45 -23.61
CA GLU A 182 8.85 4.67 -22.20
C GLU A 182 7.34 4.82 -22.04
N ARG A 183 6.66 5.38 -23.03
CA ARG A 183 5.20 5.45 -23.02
C ARG A 183 4.58 4.06 -23.04
N ALA A 184 5.13 3.16 -23.86
CA ALA A 184 4.67 1.78 -23.92
C ALA A 184 4.96 1.02 -22.61
N ARG A 185 6.14 1.21 -22.01
CA ARG A 185 6.47 0.71 -20.66
C ARG A 185 5.47 1.22 -19.61
N SER A 186 5.15 2.51 -19.66
CA SER A 186 4.19 3.18 -18.79
C SER A 186 2.77 2.65 -18.91
N MET A 187 2.31 2.32 -20.13
CA MET A 187 1.02 1.66 -20.35
C MET A 187 0.96 0.26 -19.75
N LEU A 188 2.00 -0.54 -19.96
CA LEU A 188 2.10 -1.88 -19.38
C LEU A 188 2.15 -1.80 -17.84
N PHE A 189 2.94 -0.87 -17.29
CA PHE A 189 3.03 -0.65 -15.85
C PHE A 189 1.69 -0.21 -15.25
N ALA A 190 0.99 0.73 -15.86
CA ALA A 190 -0.34 1.14 -15.41
C ALA A 190 -1.35 -0.02 -15.42
N SER A 191 -1.27 -0.90 -16.42
CA SER A 191 -2.11 -2.10 -16.49
C SER A 191 -1.82 -3.07 -15.35
N VAL A 192 -0.55 -3.31 -15.02
CA VAL A 192 -0.13 -4.11 -13.85
C VAL A 192 -0.66 -3.48 -12.57
N MET A 193 -0.45 -2.17 -12.38
CA MET A 193 -0.83 -1.47 -11.16
C MET A 193 -2.35 -1.44 -10.96
N SER A 194 -3.12 -1.19 -12.03
CA SER A 194 -4.58 -1.25 -12.01
C SER A 194 -5.09 -2.63 -11.55
N GLN A 195 -4.54 -3.71 -12.12
CA GLN A 195 -4.91 -5.07 -11.73
C GLN A 195 -4.47 -5.41 -10.31
N LEU A 196 -3.34 -4.87 -9.84
CA LEU A 196 -2.88 -5.04 -8.47
C LEU A 196 -3.83 -4.37 -7.48
N LEU A 197 -4.22 -3.12 -7.73
CA LEU A 197 -5.17 -2.36 -6.92
C LEU A 197 -6.54 -3.03 -6.87
N LEU A 198 -7.03 -3.53 -8.01
CA LEU A 198 -8.33 -4.18 -8.11
C LEU A 198 -8.36 -5.57 -7.46
N LYS A 199 -7.39 -6.44 -7.78
CA LYS A 199 -7.44 -7.86 -7.37
C LYS A 199 -6.75 -8.14 -6.05
N LYS A 200 -5.74 -7.34 -5.68
CA LYS A 200 -4.89 -7.59 -4.50
C LYS A 200 -4.51 -6.27 -3.79
N PRO A 201 -5.48 -5.41 -3.39
CA PRO A 201 -5.19 -4.11 -2.76
C PRO A 201 -4.33 -4.23 -1.49
N TYR A 202 -4.51 -5.31 -0.72
CA TYR A 202 -3.70 -5.59 0.48
C TYR A 202 -2.20 -5.72 0.19
N ARG A 203 -1.80 -6.13 -1.04
CA ARG A 203 -0.39 -6.22 -1.43
C ARG A 203 0.22 -4.83 -1.56
N VAL A 204 -0.52 -3.83 -2.02
CA VAL A 204 -0.04 -2.43 -2.09
C VAL A 204 0.29 -1.94 -0.68
N ILE A 205 -0.59 -2.21 0.28
CA ILE A 205 -0.35 -1.85 1.69
C ILE A 205 0.87 -2.61 2.25
N GLU A 206 1.01 -3.90 1.94
CA GLU A 206 2.20 -4.69 2.30
C GLU A 206 3.49 -4.11 1.68
N GLY A 207 3.42 -3.63 0.43
CA GLY A 207 4.51 -2.94 -0.25
C GLY A 207 4.89 -1.63 0.44
N ILE A 208 3.90 -0.84 0.86
CA ILE A 208 4.13 0.40 1.62
C ILE A 208 4.76 0.10 2.99
N ASN A 209 4.23 -0.93 3.68
CA ASN A 209 4.69 -1.35 4.99
C ASN A 209 6.16 -1.85 4.98
N SER A 210 6.51 -2.64 3.97
CA SER A 210 7.87 -3.17 3.76
C SER A 210 8.85 -2.17 3.15
N GLY A 211 8.39 -0.97 2.75
CA GLY A 211 9.22 0.05 2.10
C GLY A 211 9.50 -0.21 0.61
N LEU A 212 8.91 -1.26 0.03
CA LEU A 212 9.00 -1.59 -1.40
C LEU A 212 8.10 -0.70 -2.28
N ILE A 213 7.13 -0.02 -1.68
CA ILE A 213 6.40 1.10 -2.29
C ILE A 213 6.68 2.34 -1.45
N LYS A 214 7.47 3.25 -1.99
CA LYS A 214 7.75 4.54 -1.35
C LYS A 214 6.65 5.53 -1.72
N VAL A 215 6.13 6.24 -0.73
CA VAL A 215 5.10 7.26 -0.92
C VAL A 215 5.64 8.61 -0.46
N TYR A 216 5.45 9.65 -1.27
CA TYR A 216 5.84 11.01 -0.94
C TYR A 216 4.78 12.04 -1.37
N PRO A 217 4.47 13.06 -0.56
CA PRO A 217 4.91 13.24 0.82
C PRO A 217 4.31 12.15 1.74
N GLU A 218 5.10 11.74 2.73
CA GLU A 218 4.65 10.83 3.77
C GLU A 218 3.73 11.57 4.74
N THR A 219 2.49 11.11 4.87
CA THR A 219 1.45 11.72 5.70
C THR A 219 1.00 10.74 6.80
N PRO A 220 0.26 11.19 7.83
CA PRO A 220 -0.13 10.34 8.97
C PRO A 220 -0.80 9.03 8.55
N MET A 221 -1.60 9.02 7.47
CA MET A 221 -2.21 7.79 6.96
C MET A 221 -1.15 6.75 6.55
N PHE A 222 -0.13 7.14 5.79
CA PHE A 222 0.91 6.20 5.35
C PHE A 222 1.83 5.77 6.50
N VAL A 223 2.10 6.66 7.46
CA VAL A 223 2.79 6.30 8.71
C VAL A 223 2.00 5.23 9.45
N ALA A 224 0.68 5.40 9.58
CA ALA A 224 -0.18 4.40 10.20
C ALA A 224 -0.16 3.06 9.42
N MET A 225 -0.20 3.09 8.09
CA MET A 225 -0.10 1.88 7.26
C MET A 225 1.21 1.11 7.49
N LYS A 226 2.33 1.81 7.72
CA LYS A 226 3.63 1.20 8.05
C LYS A 226 3.66 0.57 9.45
N MET A 227 2.86 1.05 10.38
CA MET A 227 2.81 0.52 11.76
C MET A 227 1.91 -0.72 11.91
N VAL A 228 0.95 -0.92 11.00
CA VAL A 228 0.01 -2.04 11.11
C VAL A 228 0.66 -3.34 10.61
N PRO A 229 0.70 -4.41 11.42
CA PRO A 229 1.25 -5.69 10.99
C PRO A 229 0.54 -6.28 9.76
N ALA A 230 1.31 -6.73 8.77
CA ALA A 230 0.81 -7.35 7.53
C ALA A 230 -0.26 -8.45 7.74
N PRO A 231 -0.18 -9.33 8.77
CA PRO A 231 -1.22 -10.34 9.02
C PRO A 231 -2.61 -9.76 9.29
N LEU A 232 -2.71 -8.55 9.86
CA LEU A 232 -3.99 -7.89 10.11
C LEU A 232 -4.65 -7.49 8.80
N PHE A 233 -3.91 -6.86 7.88
CA PHE A 233 -4.43 -6.48 6.57
C PHE A 233 -4.95 -7.69 5.79
N ARG A 234 -4.19 -8.79 5.74
CA ARG A 234 -4.62 -10.01 5.05
C ARG A 234 -5.97 -10.52 5.58
N LYS A 235 -6.20 -10.45 6.90
CA LYS A 235 -7.48 -10.87 7.50
C LYS A 235 -8.64 -9.97 7.09
N PHE A 236 -8.49 -8.64 7.19
CA PHE A 236 -9.54 -7.68 6.81
C PHE A 236 -9.93 -7.85 5.34
N PHE A 237 -8.97 -7.83 4.43
CA PHE A 237 -9.26 -7.93 2.99
C PHE A 237 -9.68 -9.35 2.54
N SER A 238 -9.32 -10.42 3.26
CA SER A 238 -9.73 -11.78 2.88
C SER A 238 -11.20 -12.08 3.16
N LYS A 239 -11.81 -11.40 4.14
CA LYS A 239 -13.17 -11.68 4.60
C LYS A 239 -14.21 -10.92 3.77
N ASP A 240 -13.95 -9.64 3.51
CA ASP A 240 -14.87 -8.78 2.77
C ASP A 240 -14.86 -9.11 1.27
N LEU A 241 -13.69 -9.43 0.70
CA LEU A 241 -13.60 -9.84 -0.71
C LEU A 241 -14.36 -11.14 -1.01
N LYS A 242 -14.40 -12.08 -0.05
CA LYS A 242 -15.18 -13.32 -0.20
C LYS A 242 -16.68 -13.05 -0.19
N ALA A 243 -17.14 -12.19 0.73
CA ALA A 243 -18.55 -11.82 0.83
C ALA A 243 -19.03 -11.07 -0.42
N ASP A 244 -18.22 -10.14 -0.95
CA ASP A 244 -18.57 -9.40 -2.17
C ASP A 244 -18.56 -10.29 -3.41
N ILE A 245 -17.62 -11.24 -3.52
CA ILE A 245 -17.60 -12.23 -4.60
C ILE A 245 -18.83 -13.16 -4.54
N GLU A 246 -19.22 -13.62 -3.35
CA GLU A 246 -20.44 -14.43 -3.18
C GLU A 246 -21.69 -13.65 -3.58
N ASN A 247 -21.81 -12.39 -3.17
CA ASN A 247 -22.93 -11.53 -3.54
C ASN A 247 -22.99 -11.25 -5.06
N LEU A 248 -21.84 -11.09 -5.71
CA LEU A 248 -21.77 -10.93 -7.17
C LEU A 248 -22.18 -12.19 -7.92
N LYS A 249 -21.77 -13.38 -7.45
CA LYS A 249 -22.19 -14.66 -8.06
C LYS A 249 -23.71 -14.84 -8.01
N VAL A 250 -24.34 -14.54 -6.87
CA VAL A 250 -25.81 -14.64 -6.72
C VAL A 250 -26.55 -13.72 -7.69
N ARG A 251 -26.01 -12.53 -7.98
CA ARG A 251 -26.63 -11.58 -8.93
C ARG A 251 -26.49 -12.03 -10.39
N VAL A 252 -25.36 -12.61 -10.77
CA VAL A 252 -25.16 -13.12 -12.14
C VAL A 252 -26.08 -14.32 -12.40
N THR A 253 -26.18 -15.27 -11.47
CA THR A 253 -27.04 -16.46 -11.65
C THR A 253 -28.54 -16.10 -11.72
N LYS A 254 -29.00 -15.07 -11.00
CA LYS A 254 -30.39 -14.61 -11.11
C LYS A 254 -30.73 -14.00 -12.47
N ASN A 255 -29.77 -13.32 -13.09
CA ASN A 255 -29.98 -12.71 -14.40
C ASN A 255 -29.99 -13.75 -15.53
N GLU A 256 -29.32 -14.88 -15.37
CA GLU A 256 -29.33 -15.99 -16.35
C GLU A 256 -30.60 -16.86 -16.29
N THR A 257 -31.27 -16.94 -15.14
CA THR A 257 -32.53 -17.72 -15.01
C THR A 257 -33.80 -16.93 -15.33
N SER A 258 -33.67 -15.62 -15.61
CA SER A 258 -34.81 -14.72 -15.83
C SER A 258 -34.98 -14.29 -17.30
N GLY A 259 -34.15 -14.82 -18.21
CA GLY A 259 -34.25 -14.65 -19.66
C GLY A 259 -34.51 -15.97 -20.34
#